data_AF-A0A945J1G1-F1
#
_entry.id   AF-A0A945J1G1-F1
#
_cell.length_a   1.000
_cell.length_b   1.000
_cell.length_c   1.000
_cell.angle_alpha   90.00
_cell.angle_beta   90.00
_cell.angle_gamma   90.00
#
_symmetry.space_group_name_H-M   'P 1'
#
loop_
_entity.id
_entity.type
_entity.pdbx_description
1 polymer ?
#
loop_
_entity_poly.entity_id
_entity_poly.type
_entity_poly.pdbx_seq_one_letter_code
_entity_poly.pdbx_strand_id
1 'polypeptide(L)'
;MIVKKILIYFPIALSLFLLQSFFWVPTYDKQAVGNPTRLVKYVQGSSGDAQILNPTLSADTSSSSINDLVFDGLIDLDQNLKYRPRLAESWTQFEEAILTLNTAAFLPGGSIVQTVQDWPDTLLTALQDNKAWTKNLRAIEVIPGKTEQGEVVLPPVNSKDKPEKIPYTVHQPPRLKFTLEKIDQDFFVPIKKWLGEDYFTAFPYEKFIRAKDPAKQAALQSRYEEILPITEHNPVITFDLRKDVAFHDGHPFDSGDVLFTYKSIMDPKGTSPRKSDYEPVKDAEVLGPYKIRFTYKRLFSPAIGSWAMGILPEHLLNRERLLAEASERGREPEAFTLRDSNFGRHPIGTG
;
A
#
# COMPACT_ATOMS: atom_id res chain seq x y z
N MET A 1 6.37 -9.83 -82.78
CA MET A 1 7.05 -9.19 -81.63
C MET A 1 6.09 -8.71 -80.53
N ILE A 2 4.83 -8.35 -80.87
CA ILE A 2 3.81 -7.87 -79.92
C ILE A 2 3.28 -8.98 -78.99
N VAL A 3 3.00 -10.16 -79.53
CA VAL A 3 2.41 -11.28 -78.76
C VAL A 3 3.32 -11.76 -77.61
N LYS A 4 4.64 -11.87 -77.84
CA LYS A 4 5.60 -12.20 -76.78
C LYS A 4 5.65 -11.16 -75.66
N LYS A 5 5.53 -9.87 -75.99
CA LYS A 5 5.50 -8.79 -74.99
C LYS A 5 4.21 -8.88 -74.16
N ILE A 6 3.06 -9.11 -74.78
CA ILE A 6 1.78 -9.26 -74.08
C ILE A 6 1.81 -10.45 -73.10
N LEU A 7 2.32 -11.60 -73.54
CA LEU A 7 2.41 -12.81 -72.70
C LEU A 7 3.34 -12.66 -71.47
N ILE A 8 4.30 -11.73 -71.50
CA ILE A 8 5.21 -11.49 -70.37
C ILE A 8 4.67 -10.35 -69.49
N TYR A 9 4.27 -9.23 -70.07
CA TYR A 9 3.87 -8.05 -69.29
C TYR A 9 2.48 -8.17 -68.69
N PHE A 10 1.55 -8.89 -69.33
CA PHE A 10 0.19 -9.06 -68.80
C PHE A 10 0.17 -9.82 -67.45
N PRO A 11 0.79 -11.00 -67.28
CA PRO A 11 0.80 -11.67 -65.99
C PRO A 11 1.58 -10.87 -64.93
N ILE A 12 2.64 -10.15 -65.29
CA ILE A 12 3.37 -9.28 -64.34
C ILE A 12 2.47 -8.14 -63.87
N ALA A 13 1.77 -7.47 -64.79
CA ALA A 13 0.83 -6.40 -64.44
C ALA A 13 -0.33 -6.91 -63.58
N LEU A 14 -0.86 -8.10 -63.89
CA LEU A 14 -1.91 -8.74 -63.11
C LEU A 14 -1.41 -9.14 -61.72
N SER A 15 -0.21 -9.71 -61.60
CA SER A 15 0.39 -10.04 -60.31
C SER A 15 0.66 -8.80 -59.46
N LEU A 16 1.16 -7.71 -60.06
CA LEU A 16 1.31 -6.43 -59.36
C LEU A 16 -0.03 -5.84 -58.92
N PHE A 17 -1.06 -5.94 -59.78
CA PHE A 17 -2.42 -5.51 -59.48
C PHE A 17 -3.06 -6.33 -58.34
N LEU A 18 -2.77 -7.62 -58.24
CA LEU A 18 -3.21 -8.46 -57.14
C LEU A 18 -2.39 -8.21 -55.85
N LEU A 19 -1.08 -7.94 -55.97
CA LEU A 19 -0.22 -7.59 -54.83
C LEU A 19 -0.61 -6.26 -54.17
N GLN A 20 -0.99 -5.24 -54.95
CA GLN A 20 -1.50 -3.98 -54.37
C GLN A 20 -2.82 -4.17 -53.62
N SER A 21 -3.64 -5.16 -53.99
CA SER A 21 -4.89 -5.46 -53.27
C SER A 21 -4.60 -5.81 -51.82
N PHE A 22 -3.47 -6.45 -51.52
CA PHE A 22 -3.05 -6.79 -50.15
C PHE A 22 -2.83 -5.55 -49.27
N PHE A 23 -2.50 -4.40 -49.86
CA PHE A 23 -2.34 -3.13 -49.14
C PHE A 23 -3.66 -2.36 -48.98
N TRP A 24 -4.70 -2.73 -49.75
CA TRP A 24 -6.03 -2.12 -49.67
C TRP A 24 -7.07 -2.94 -48.91
N VAL A 25 -6.81 -4.23 -48.62
CA VAL A 25 -7.66 -4.99 -47.71
C VAL A 25 -7.54 -4.36 -46.32
N PRO A 26 -8.63 -3.82 -45.74
CA PRO A 26 -8.62 -3.33 -44.37
C PRO A 26 -8.20 -4.49 -43.46
N THR A 27 -7.15 -4.30 -42.68
CA THR A 27 -6.80 -5.28 -41.64
C THR A 27 -7.99 -5.45 -40.70
N TYR A 28 -8.13 -6.62 -40.07
CA TYR A 28 -9.18 -6.87 -39.07
C TYR A 28 -9.22 -5.76 -38.00
N ASP A 29 -8.06 -5.20 -37.65
CA ASP A 29 -7.93 -4.06 -36.73
C ASP A 29 -8.74 -2.82 -37.16
N LYS A 30 -8.87 -2.56 -38.47
CA LYS A 30 -9.65 -1.43 -39.00
C LYS A 30 -11.15 -1.73 -39.11
N GLN A 31 -11.54 -3.00 -39.25
CA GLN A 31 -12.96 -3.41 -39.21
C GLN A 31 -13.51 -3.44 -37.77
N ALA A 32 -12.62 -3.64 -36.78
CA ALA A 32 -12.93 -3.60 -35.36
C ALA A 32 -12.89 -2.19 -34.74
N VAL A 33 -12.59 -1.13 -35.51
CA VAL A 33 -12.80 0.25 -35.05
C VAL A 33 -14.30 0.49 -34.98
N GLY A 34 -14.89 0.09 -33.86
CA GLY A 34 -16.31 0.22 -33.59
C GLY A 34 -16.75 1.66 -33.79
N ASN A 35 -17.86 1.86 -34.48
CA ASN A 35 -18.48 3.17 -34.55
C ASN A 35 -18.95 3.55 -33.12
N PRO A 36 -18.35 4.57 -32.47
CA PRO A 36 -18.66 4.92 -31.07
C PRO A 36 -20.10 5.39 -30.88
N THR A 37 -20.81 5.76 -31.95
CA THR A 37 -22.24 6.11 -31.90
C THR A 37 -23.20 4.91 -31.97
N ARG A 38 -22.69 3.68 -32.21
CA ARG A 38 -23.54 2.51 -32.47
C ARG A 38 -23.95 1.73 -31.21
N LEU A 39 -23.20 1.85 -30.11
CA LEU A 39 -23.52 1.13 -28.86
C LEU A 39 -23.97 2.14 -27.80
N VAL A 40 -25.27 2.41 -27.75
CA VAL A 40 -25.87 3.30 -26.73
C VAL A 40 -26.28 2.52 -25.47
N LYS A 41 -26.39 1.19 -25.57
CA LYS A 41 -26.82 0.32 -24.48
C LYS A 41 -26.07 -1.00 -24.49
N TYR A 42 -25.44 -1.32 -23.37
CA TYR A 42 -24.88 -2.63 -23.05
C TYR A 42 -25.80 -3.29 -22.01
N VAL A 43 -26.19 -4.54 -22.25
CA VAL A 43 -27.05 -5.31 -21.33
C VAL A 43 -26.29 -6.58 -20.94
N GLN A 44 -25.91 -6.67 -19.67
CA GLN A 44 -25.27 -7.83 -19.09
C GLN A 44 -26.24 -8.56 -18.16
N GLY A 45 -26.42 -9.86 -18.38
CA GLY A 45 -27.16 -10.71 -17.46
C GLY A 45 -26.31 -10.99 -16.22
N SER A 46 -26.90 -10.85 -15.03
CA SER A 46 -26.31 -11.25 -13.76
C SER A 46 -27.11 -12.41 -13.16
N SER A 47 -26.43 -13.36 -12.52
CA SER A 47 -27.07 -14.50 -11.85
C SER A 47 -27.73 -14.14 -10.52
N GLY A 48 -27.52 -12.92 -10.02
CA GLY A 48 -28.13 -12.42 -8.79
C GLY A 48 -28.04 -10.90 -8.66
N ASP A 49 -28.89 -10.34 -7.81
CA ASP A 49 -28.97 -8.89 -7.58
C ASP A 49 -27.79 -8.37 -6.75
N ALA A 50 -27.30 -7.18 -7.10
CA ALA A 50 -26.34 -6.45 -6.28
C ALA A 50 -27.01 -5.97 -4.99
N GLN A 51 -26.41 -6.28 -3.85
CA GLN A 51 -26.99 -5.99 -2.54
C GLN A 51 -26.29 -4.83 -1.82
N ILE A 52 -24.99 -4.65 -2.00
CA ILE A 52 -24.20 -3.64 -1.27
C ILE A 52 -23.33 -2.88 -2.26
N LEU A 53 -23.74 -1.66 -2.61
CA LEU A 53 -22.99 -0.77 -3.50
C LEU A 53 -21.98 0.07 -2.71
N ASN A 54 -21.12 -0.63 -1.96
CA ASN A 54 -19.97 -0.04 -1.27
C ASN A 54 -18.78 -1.02 -1.40
N PRO A 55 -17.70 -0.63 -2.12
CA PRO A 55 -16.60 -1.53 -2.42
C PRO A 55 -15.89 -2.06 -1.17
N THR A 56 -15.88 -1.28 -0.08
CA THR A 56 -15.22 -1.67 1.18
C THR A 56 -16.02 -2.67 2.00
N LEU A 57 -17.32 -2.87 1.71
CA LEU A 57 -18.23 -3.72 2.48
C LEU A 57 -18.79 -4.91 1.69
N SER A 58 -18.81 -4.84 0.36
CA SER A 58 -19.32 -5.91 -0.49
C SER A 58 -18.42 -7.16 -0.46
N ALA A 59 -19.04 -8.34 -0.43
CA ALA A 59 -18.35 -9.64 -0.40
C ALA A 59 -18.86 -10.62 -1.48
N ASP A 60 -19.81 -10.19 -2.32
CA ASP A 60 -20.39 -11.00 -3.40
C ASP A 60 -20.00 -10.46 -4.79
N THR A 61 -20.02 -11.33 -5.78
CA THR A 61 -19.60 -11.02 -7.16
C THR A 61 -20.52 -10.02 -7.86
N SER A 62 -21.83 -10.12 -7.64
CA SER A 62 -22.82 -9.24 -8.28
C SER A 62 -22.64 -7.79 -7.84
N SER A 63 -22.51 -7.55 -6.53
CA SER A 63 -22.23 -6.23 -5.98
C SER A 63 -20.85 -5.71 -6.43
N SER A 64 -19.82 -6.56 -6.40
CA SER A 64 -18.46 -6.16 -6.81
C SER A 64 -18.44 -5.70 -8.28
N SER A 65 -19.12 -6.44 -9.17
CA SER A 65 -19.19 -6.08 -10.59
C SER A 65 -19.85 -4.72 -10.84
N ILE A 66 -20.80 -4.32 -10.00
CA ILE A 66 -21.40 -2.96 -10.09
C ILE A 66 -20.48 -1.93 -9.45
N ASN A 67 -19.85 -2.23 -8.32
CA ASN A 67 -18.91 -1.33 -7.66
C ASN A 67 -17.73 -0.98 -8.59
N ASP A 68 -17.21 -1.95 -9.34
CA ASP A 68 -16.11 -1.75 -10.30
C ASP A 68 -16.49 -0.85 -11.49
N LEU A 69 -17.79 -0.60 -11.72
CA LEU A 69 -18.28 0.34 -12.72
C LEU A 69 -18.53 1.75 -12.16
N VAL A 70 -18.67 1.87 -10.84
CA VAL A 70 -19.05 3.11 -10.16
C VAL A 70 -17.85 3.77 -9.50
N PHE A 71 -16.91 2.99 -8.97
CA PHE A 71 -15.77 3.47 -8.21
C PHE A 71 -14.47 3.09 -8.89
N ASP A 72 -13.56 4.05 -9.02
CA ASP A 72 -12.19 3.81 -9.44
C ASP A 72 -11.26 3.61 -8.23
N GLY A 73 -10.27 2.73 -8.37
CA GLY A 73 -9.15 2.59 -7.44
C GLY A 73 -7.97 3.50 -7.79
N LEU A 74 -6.92 3.51 -6.95
CA LEU A 74 -5.70 4.28 -7.25
C LEU A 74 -4.98 3.73 -8.48
N ILE A 75 -5.04 2.41 -8.63
CA ILE A 75 -4.48 1.68 -9.76
C ILE A 75 -5.52 0.70 -10.31
N ASP A 76 -5.22 0.13 -11.46
CA ASP A 76 -6.03 -0.91 -12.10
C ASP A 76 -5.12 -1.88 -12.86
N LEU A 77 -5.65 -3.00 -13.34
CA LEU A 77 -4.96 -3.91 -14.25
C LEU A 77 -5.31 -3.59 -15.70
N ASP A 78 -4.31 -3.61 -16.57
CA ASP A 78 -4.54 -3.57 -18.01
C ASP A 78 -4.95 -4.95 -18.56
N GLN A 79 -5.24 -5.01 -19.85
CA GLN A 79 -5.57 -6.26 -20.57
C GLN A 79 -4.48 -7.35 -20.50
N ASN A 80 -3.26 -7.00 -20.12
CA ASN A 80 -2.13 -7.91 -19.95
C ASN A 80 -1.86 -8.24 -18.46
N LEU A 81 -2.79 -7.89 -17.57
CA LEU A 81 -2.67 -8.04 -16.12
C LEU A 81 -1.48 -7.28 -15.51
N LYS A 82 -1.11 -6.14 -16.12
CA LYS A 82 -0.11 -5.23 -15.57
C LYS A 82 -0.79 -4.08 -14.85
N TYR A 83 -0.24 -3.69 -13.71
CA TYR A 83 -0.70 -2.50 -13.01
C TYR A 83 -0.52 -1.25 -13.86
N ARG A 84 -1.58 -0.46 -13.96
CA ARG A 84 -1.60 0.85 -14.61
C ARG A 84 -2.17 1.90 -13.64
N PRO A 85 -1.76 3.18 -13.78
CA PRO A 85 -2.35 4.26 -13.01
C PRO A 85 -3.84 4.44 -13.33
N ARG A 86 -4.66 4.73 -12.31
CA ARG A 86 -6.08 5.06 -12.44
C ARG A 86 -6.36 6.41 -11.76
N LEU A 87 -6.82 6.45 -10.51
CA LEU A 87 -6.93 7.71 -9.75
C LEU A 87 -5.57 8.28 -9.35
N ALA A 88 -4.56 7.42 -9.17
CA ALA A 88 -3.18 7.86 -9.09
C ALA A 88 -2.64 8.18 -10.50
N GLU A 89 -1.82 9.21 -10.61
CA GLU A 89 -1.02 9.52 -11.79
C GLU A 89 0.22 8.61 -11.85
N SER A 90 0.86 8.40 -10.70
CA SER A 90 2.02 7.54 -10.53
C SER A 90 2.15 7.04 -9.10
N TRP A 91 3.03 6.06 -8.90
CA TRP A 91 3.42 5.64 -7.56
C TRP A 91 4.91 5.30 -7.52
N THR A 92 5.51 5.47 -6.34
CA THR A 92 6.88 5.07 -6.06
C THR A 92 6.90 4.02 -4.96
N GLN A 93 7.72 2.99 -5.13
CA GLN A 93 7.94 1.95 -4.14
C GLN A 93 9.40 1.98 -3.72
N PHE A 94 9.64 1.96 -2.42
CA PHE A 94 10.97 1.89 -1.84
C PHE A 94 10.88 1.25 -0.46
N GLU A 95 11.99 1.20 0.26
CA GLU A 95 12.02 0.66 1.62
C GLU A 95 12.76 1.60 2.55
N GLU A 96 12.19 1.79 3.74
CA GLU A 96 12.88 2.35 4.89
C GLU A 96 13.27 1.19 5.81
N ALA A 97 14.57 0.92 5.93
CA ALA A 97 15.09 -0.08 6.85
C ALA A 97 15.65 0.64 8.09
N ILE A 98 15.39 0.12 9.29
CA ILE A 98 15.84 0.75 10.54
C ILE A 98 16.74 -0.20 11.30
N LEU A 99 17.89 0.29 11.78
CA LEU A 99 18.76 -0.41 12.73
C LEU A 99 18.79 0.34 14.06
N THR A 100 18.41 -0.33 15.13
CA THR A 100 18.51 0.18 16.49
C THR A 100 19.95 0.07 16.97
N LEU A 101 20.52 1.20 17.42
CA LEU A 101 21.90 1.24 17.87
C LEU A 101 22.00 0.87 19.35
N ASN A 102 22.82 -0.14 19.65
CA ASN A 102 23.24 -0.42 21.01
C ASN A 102 24.50 0.41 21.31
N THR A 103 24.33 1.57 21.94
CA THR A 103 25.43 2.47 22.30
C THR A 103 26.43 1.85 23.30
N ALA A 104 26.09 0.70 23.90
CA ALA A 104 26.94 -0.05 24.82
C ALA A 104 27.64 -1.26 24.16
N ALA A 105 27.45 -1.52 22.85
CA ALA A 105 28.05 -2.64 22.14
C ALA A 105 28.98 -2.21 21.00
N PHE A 106 30.09 -2.95 20.92
CA PHE A 106 31.31 -2.75 20.13
C PHE A 106 31.14 -2.75 18.61
N LEU A 107 32.04 -2.04 17.91
CA LEU A 107 32.47 -2.41 16.55
C LEU A 107 33.43 -3.60 16.61
N PRO A 108 33.56 -4.40 15.53
CA PRO A 108 34.56 -5.44 15.44
C PRO A 108 35.96 -4.95 15.82
N GLY A 109 36.67 -5.72 16.64
CA GLY A 109 38.04 -5.38 17.09
C GLY A 109 38.11 -4.43 18.29
N GLY A 110 37.02 -4.19 19.01
CA GLY A 110 37.05 -3.42 20.25
C GLY A 110 36.87 -1.90 20.06
N SER A 111 36.59 -1.45 18.83
CA SER A 111 36.48 -0.03 18.52
C SER A 111 35.13 0.54 18.96
N ILE A 112 35.13 1.79 19.43
CA ILE A 112 33.93 2.52 19.85
C ILE A 112 33.75 3.68 18.89
N VAL A 113 32.58 3.77 18.26
CA VAL A 113 32.18 4.99 17.55
C VAL A 113 31.99 6.08 18.61
N GLN A 114 32.78 7.15 18.55
CA GLN A 114 32.77 8.19 19.59
C GLN A 114 31.44 8.96 19.61
N THR A 115 30.83 9.19 18.43
CA THR A 115 29.54 9.87 18.31
C THR A 115 28.56 9.08 17.46
N VAL A 116 27.26 9.23 17.72
CA VAL A 116 26.22 8.53 16.94
C VAL A 116 26.24 8.98 15.47
N GLN A 117 26.69 10.20 15.23
CA GLN A 117 26.77 10.84 13.92
C GLN A 117 27.81 10.21 12.99
N ASP A 118 28.81 9.52 13.52
CA ASP A 118 29.87 8.88 12.71
C ASP A 118 29.47 7.49 12.19
N TRP A 119 28.34 6.94 12.65
CA TRP A 119 27.86 5.61 12.26
C TRP A 119 27.61 5.44 10.76
N PRO A 120 26.92 6.38 10.06
CA PRO A 120 26.73 6.29 8.62
C PRO A 120 28.05 6.12 7.85
N ASP A 121 29.04 6.96 8.13
CA ASP A 121 30.34 6.94 7.43
C ASP A 121 31.13 5.66 7.75
N THR A 122 31.08 5.23 9.01
CA THR A 122 31.70 3.98 9.45
C THR A 122 31.14 2.78 8.70
N LEU A 123 29.80 2.69 8.59
CA LEU A 123 29.14 1.59 7.91
C LEU A 123 29.39 1.61 6.39
N LEU A 124 29.34 2.80 5.78
CA LEU A 124 29.65 2.98 4.37
C LEU A 124 31.08 2.53 4.05
N THR A 125 32.04 2.90 4.89
CA THR A 125 33.45 2.48 4.75
C THR A 125 33.59 0.96 4.90
N ALA A 126 32.94 0.37 5.91
CA ALA A 126 33.02 -1.06 6.18
C ALA A 126 32.41 -1.92 5.06
N LEU A 127 31.36 -1.44 4.41
CA LEU A 127 30.62 -2.17 3.38
C LEU A 127 30.90 -1.69 1.95
N GLN A 128 31.92 -0.85 1.74
CA GLN A 128 32.24 -0.25 0.44
C GLN A 128 32.46 -1.28 -0.68
N ASP A 129 33.01 -2.46 -0.35
CA ASP A 129 33.27 -3.53 -1.31
C ASP A 129 31.99 -4.26 -1.75
N ASN A 130 30.90 -4.14 -0.98
CA ASN A 130 29.59 -4.68 -1.35
C ASN A 130 28.84 -3.72 -2.28
N LYS A 131 29.15 -3.81 -3.57
CA LYS A 131 28.54 -2.98 -4.63
C LYS A 131 27.03 -3.12 -4.74
N ALA A 132 26.48 -4.30 -4.44
CA ALA A 132 25.03 -4.53 -4.52
C ALA A 132 24.30 -3.76 -3.42
N TRP A 133 24.80 -3.86 -2.18
CA TRP A 133 24.27 -3.16 -1.03
C TRP A 133 24.37 -1.63 -1.19
N THR A 134 25.55 -1.13 -1.55
CA THR A 134 25.78 0.31 -1.74
C THR A 134 24.95 0.90 -2.89
N LYS A 135 24.74 0.17 -3.99
CA LYS A 135 23.90 0.61 -5.12
C LYS A 135 22.42 0.73 -4.73
N ASN A 136 21.94 -0.11 -3.81
CA ASN A 136 20.54 -0.06 -3.37
C ASN A 136 20.29 1.03 -2.31
N LEU A 137 21.33 1.61 -1.73
CA LEU A 137 21.22 2.61 -0.68
C LEU A 137 21.10 4.03 -1.27
N ARG A 138 20.03 4.75 -0.91
CA ARG A 138 19.84 6.17 -1.27
C ARG A 138 20.36 7.13 -0.19
N ALA A 139 20.06 6.83 1.08
CA ALA A 139 20.42 7.70 2.20
C ALA A 139 20.54 6.91 3.51
N ILE A 140 21.36 7.41 4.42
CA ILE A 140 21.44 6.97 5.82
C ILE A 140 21.21 8.19 6.70
N GLU A 141 20.25 8.11 7.61
CA GLU A 141 19.91 9.18 8.54
C GLU A 141 19.98 8.68 9.98
N VAL A 142 20.52 9.49 10.88
CA VAL A 142 20.50 9.21 12.32
C VAL A 142 19.19 9.74 12.90
N ILE A 143 18.38 8.83 13.43
CA ILE A 143 17.20 9.16 14.22
C ILE A 143 17.63 9.29 15.69
N PRO A 144 17.41 10.45 16.34
CA PRO A 144 17.75 10.61 17.74
C PRO A 144 16.91 9.68 18.63
N GLY A 145 17.48 9.29 19.76
CA GLY A 145 16.75 8.52 20.76
C GLY A 145 15.55 9.29 21.29
N LYS A 146 14.45 8.58 21.58
CA LYS A 146 13.21 9.16 22.10
C LYS A 146 12.64 8.28 23.19
N THR A 147 11.94 8.90 24.14
CA THR A 147 11.20 8.16 25.17
C THR A 147 9.73 8.13 24.81
N GLU A 148 9.15 6.94 24.76
CA GLU A 148 7.74 6.73 24.45
C GLU A 148 7.08 5.87 25.51
N GLN A 149 5.77 6.05 25.67
CA GLN A 149 4.95 5.17 26.51
C GLN A 149 4.07 4.33 25.60
N GLY A 150 3.87 3.08 25.98
CA GLY A 150 3.02 2.15 25.24
C GLY A 150 2.28 1.20 26.17
N GLU A 151 1.51 0.31 25.56
CA GLU A 151 0.79 -0.74 26.25
C GLU A 151 0.87 -2.02 25.42
N VAL A 152 1.30 -3.11 26.04
CA VAL A 152 1.20 -4.45 25.45
C VAL A 152 -0.09 -5.10 25.94
N VAL A 153 -0.84 -5.70 25.02
CA VAL A 153 -2.00 -6.53 25.35
C VAL A 153 -1.58 -7.99 25.32
N LEU A 154 -1.59 -8.64 26.49
CA LEU A 154 -1.39 -10.06 26.59
C LEU A 154 -2.71 -10.81 26.34
N PRO A 155 -2.67 -11.92 25.57
CA PRO A 155 -3.84 -12.77 25.43
C PRO A 155 -4.26 -13.31 26.80
N PRO A 156 -5.56 -13.49 27.04
CA PRO A 156 -6.04 -13.97 28.32
C PRO A 156 -5.60 -15.43 28.54
N VAL A 157 -5.23 -15.76 29.77
CA VAL A 157 -4.79 -17.13 30.14
C VAL A 157 -5.92 -18.15 29.93
N ASN A 158 -7.17 -17.75 30.18
CA ASN A 158 -8.36 -18.54 29.83
C ASN A 158 -9.23 -17.76 28.84
N SER A 159 -9.95 -18.45 27.94
CA SER A 159 -10.85 -17.81 26.95
C SER A 159 -11.98 -16.96 27.54
N LYS A 160 -12.22 -17.03 28.86
CA LYS A 160 -13.22 -16.22 29.58
C LYS A 160 -12.64 -14.97 30.24
N ASP A 161 -11.33 -14.88 30.39
CA ASP A 161 -10.68 -13.76 31.04
C ASP A 161 -10.51 -12.59 30.05
N LYS A 162 -10.48 -11.37 30.58
CA LYS A 162 -10.19 -10.20 29.75
C LYS A 162 -8.68 -10.18 29.41
N PRO A 163 -8.30 -9.71 28.21
CA PRO A 163 -6.90 -9.48 27.87
C PRO A 163 -6.24 -8.57 28.91
N GLU A 164 -5.05 -8.93 29.37
CA GLU A 164 -4.31 -8.14 30.32
C GLU A 164 -3.52 -7.05 29.60
N LYS A 165 -3.56 -5.84 30.12
CA LYS A 165 -2.85 -4.68 29.59
C LYS A 165 -1.67 -4.35 30.47
N ILE A 166 -0.46 -4.33 29.89
CA ILE A 166 0.78 -3.97 30.58
C ILE A 166 1.29 -2.66 29.98
N PRO A 167 1.10 -1.53 30.67
CA PRO A 167 1.68 -0.28 30.23
C PRO A 167 3.19 -0.26 30.53
N TYR A 168 3.97 0.31 29.62
CA TYR A 168 5.42 0.40 29.70
C TYR A 168 5.93 1.78 29.23
N THR A 169 7.17 2.08 29.59
CA THR A 169 7.97 3.18 29.07
C THR A 169 9.16 2.56 28.34
N VAL A 170 9.41 3.01 27.11
CA VAL A 170 10.57 2.63 26.32
C VAL A 170 11.44 3.86 26.07
N HIS A 171 12.68 3.80 26.51
CA HIS A 171 13.74 4.77 26.19
C HIS A 171 14.46 4.26 24.94
N GLN A 172 13.93 4.58 23.77
CA GLN A 172 14.53 4.13 22.51
C GLN A 172 15.91 4.76 22.34
N PRO A 173 16.96 3.97 22.11
CA PRO A 173 18.26 4.52 21.78
C PRO A 173 18.22 5.16 20.37
N PRO A 174 19.27 5.88 19.97
CA PRO A 174 19.41 6.35 18.60
C PRO A 174 19.33 5.19 17.59
N ARG A 175 18.84 5.48 16.39
CA ARG A 175 18.66 4.49 15.33
C ARG A 175 19.22 5.01 14.01
N LEU A 176 19.59 4.12 13.12
CA LEU A 176 19.91 4.45 11.73
C LEU A 176 18.71 4.12 10.87
N LYS A 177 18.27 5.07 10.06
CA LYS A 177 17.28 4.85 9.00
C LYS A 177 18.00 4.83 7.66
N PHE A 178 17.83 3.73 6.95
CA PHE A 178 18.31 3.53 5.59
C PHE A 178 17.14 3.72 4.65
N THR A 179 17.28 4.60 3.66
CA THR A 179 16.33 4.70 2.56
C THR A 179 16.90 3.94 1.37
N LEU A 180 16.17 2.94 0.88
CA LEU A 180 16.61 2.08 -0.21
C LEU A 180 15.95 2.47 -1.54
N GLU A 181 16.57 2.10 -2.66
CA GLU A 181 16.01 2.26 -4.00
C GLU A 181 14.93 1.21 -4.26
N LYS A 182 15.16 -0.02 -3.79
CA LYS A 182 14.28 -1.17 -3.94
C LYS A 182 14.19 -1.93 -2.62
N ILE A 183 13.07 -2.62 -2.46
CA ILE A 183 12.84 -3.53 -1.34
C ILE A 183 13.88 -4.66 -1.39
N ASP A 184 14.56 -4.89 -0.27
CA ASP A 184 15.63 -5.88 -0.12
C ASP A 184 15.53 -6.58 1.24
N GLN A 185 15.01 -7.81 1.22
CA GLN A 185 14.85 -8.63 2.42
C GLN A 185 16.19 -9.03 3.07
N ASP A 186 17.26 -9.03 2.28
CA ASP A 186 18.59 -9.43 2.73
C ASP A 186 19.46 -8.21 3.10
N PHE A 187 18.88 -7.01 3.14
CA PHE A 187 19.61 -5.75 3.34
C PHE A 187 20.50 -5.74 4.60
N PHE A 188 20.03 -6.35 5.70
CA PHE A 188 20.79 -6.42 6.95
C PHE A 188 21.84 -7.55 6.98
N VAL A 189 21.85 -8.49 6.02
CA VAL A 189 22.81 -9.63 6.04
C VAL A 189 24.27 -9.16 6.07
N PRO A 190 24.72 -8.19 5.23
CA PRO A 190 26.09 -7.68 5.30
C PRO A 190 26.39 -6.95 6.61
N ILE A 191 25.41 -6.20 7.12
CA ILE A 191 25.53 -5.45 8.39
C ILE A 191 25.68 -6.43 9.55
N LYS A 192 24.88 -7.50 9.57
CA LYS A 192 24.93 -8.55 10.58
C LYS A 192 26.26 -9.30 10.57
N LYS A 193 26.76 -9.65 9.38
CA LYS A 193 28.09 -10.26 9.23
C LYS A 193 29.20 -9.36 9.75
N TRP A 194 29.08 -8.05 9.54
CA TRP A 194 30.06 -7.08 10.00
C TRP A 194 29.99 -6.86 11.52
N LEU A 195 28.81 -6.56 12.08
CA LEU A 195 28.63 -6.32 13.52
C LEU A 195 28.83 -7.57 14.38
N GLY A 196 28.60 -8.76 13.81
CA GLY A 196 28.61 -10.02 14.54
C GLY A 196 27.23 -10.39 15.10
N GLU A 197 26.98 -11.70 15.23
CA GLU A 197 25.69 -12.25 15.70
C GLU A 197 25.34 -11.81 17.13
N ASP A 198 26.34 -11.67 17.99
CA ASP A 198 26.17 -11.29 19.41
C ASP A 198 25.52 -9.91 19.57
N TYR A 199 25.70 -9.02 18.60
CA TYR A 199 25.05 -7.70 18.60
C TYR A 199 23.52 -7.82 18.65
N PHE A 200 22.97 -8.82 17.95
CA PHE A 200 21.53 -9.02 17.81
C PHE A 200 20.97 -9.94 18.89
N THR A 201 21.71 -10.99 19.27
CA THR A 201 21.23 -11.99 20.24
C THR A 201 21.37 -11.54 21.69
N ALA A 202 22.36 -10.71 22.02
CA ALA A 202 22.63 -10.25 23.39
C ALA A 202 22.18 -8.79 23.62
N PHE A 203 21.17 -8.31 22.88
CA PHE A 203 20.69 -6.93 23.00
C PHE A 203 20.08 -6.67 24.40
N PRO A 204 20.55 -5.65 25.15
CA PRO A 204 20.18 -5.46 26.55
C PRO A 204 18.85 -4.70 26.72
N TYR A 205 17.75 -5.31 26.28
CA TYR A 205 16.40 -4.70 26.28
C TYR A 205 15.98 -4.09 27.61
N GLU A 206 16.35 -4.71 28.73
CA GLU A 206 16.00 -4.25 30.07
C GLU A 206 16.59 -2.87 30.42
N LYS A 207 17.64 -2.42 29.72
CA LYS A 207 18.15 -1.05 29.87
C LYS A 207 17.20 -0.01 29.29
N PHE A 208 16.41 -0.40 28.29
CA PHE A 208 15.59 0.51 27.49
C PHE A 208 14.10 0.40 27.81
N ILE A 209 13.61 -0.77 28.22
CA ILE A 209 12.18 -1.02 28.43
C ILE A 209 11.88 -1.22 29.93
N ARG A 210 10.93 -0.44 30.46
CA ARG A 210 10.44 -0.54 31.84
C ARG A 210 8.92 -0.64 31.86
N ALA A 211 8.39 -1.71 32.45
CA ALA A 211 6.97 -1.78 32.80
C ALA A 211 6.64 -0.70 33.84
N LYS A 212 5.45 -0.09 33.75
CA LYS A 212 5.01 0.86 34.79
C LYS A 212 4.81 0.16 36.14
N ASP A 213 4.42 -1.11 36.11
CA ASP A 213 4.36 -1.99 37.28
C ASP A 213 5.58 -2.94 37.30
N PRO A 214 6.51 -2.80 38.26
CA PRO A 214 7.70 -3.64 38.36
C PRO A 214 7.39 -5.14 38.45
N ALA A 215 6.26 -5.53 39.05
CA ALA A 215 5.87 -6.94 39.16
C ALA A 215 5.60 -7.58 37.78
N LYS A 216 5.28 -6.76 36.77
CA LYS A 216 4.95 -7.21 35.41
C LYS A 216 6.13 -7.15 34.44
N GLN A 217 7.32 -6.74 34.90
CA GLN A 217 8.50 -6.65 34.04
C GLN A 217 8.86 -7.99 33.39
N ALA A 218 8.81 -9.09 34.15
CA ALA A 218 9.11 -10.42 33.64
C ALA A 218 8.13 -10.87 32.54
N ALA A 219 6.84 -10.52 32.68
CA ALA A 219 5.83 -10.83 31.65
C ALA A 219 6.11 -10.06 30.34
N LEU A 220 6.65 -8.85 30.44
CA LEU A 220 6.99 -7.99 29.29
C LEU A 220 8.20 -8.51 28.50
N GLN A 221 9.10 -9.28 29.12
CA GLN A 221 10.32 -9.79 28.48
C GLN A 221 10.04 -10.54 27.18
N SER A 222 8.96 -11.32 27.14
CA SER A 222 8.53 -12.08 25.96
C SER A 222 8.12 -11.21 24.75
N ARG A 223 7.98 -9.89 24.95
CA ARG A 223 7.51 -8.93 23.95
C ARG A 223 8.51 -7.81 23.65
N TYR A 224 9.72 -7.89 24.17
CA TYR A 224 10.72 -6.84 23.96
C TYR A 224 11.05 -6.62 22.47
N GLU A 225 11.12 -7.67 21.67
CA GLU A 225 11.37 -7.55 20.21
C GLU A 225 10.23 -6.84 19.48
N GLU A 226 8.98 -6.98 19.96
CA GLU A 226 7.82 -6.26 19.42
C GLU A 226 7.86 -4.78 19.80
N ILE A 227 8.32 -4.47 21.02
CA ILE A 227 8.37 -3.10 21.56
C ILE A 227 9.54 -2.31 20.98
N LEU A 228 10.71 -2.93 20.87
CA LEU A 228 11.95 -2.31 20.41
C LEU A 228 12.67 -3.26 19.43
N PRO A 229 12.20 -3.38 18.19
CA PRO A 229 12.88 -4.20 17.20
C PRO A 229 14.30 -3.69 16.94
N ILE A 230 15.27 -4.61 16.83
CA ILE A 230 16.66 -4.27 16.50
C ILE A 230 16.76 -3.87 15.03
N THR A 231 16.04 -4.59 14.16
CA THR A 231 15.95 -4.30 12.73
C THR A 231 14.49 -4.21 12.31
N GLU A 232 14.15 -3.21 11.52
CA GLU A 232 12.84 -3.10 10.89
C GLU A 232 13.00 -3.02 9.37
N HIS A 233 12.13 -3.74 8.65
CA HIS A 233 11.95 -3.63 7.21
C HIS A 233 10.59 -2.98 6.96
N ASN A 234 10.58 -1.72 6.52
CA ASN A 234 9.35 -0.99 6.25
C ASN A 234 9.27 -0.60 4.78
N PRO A 235 8.68 -1.45 3.92
CA PRO A 235 8.33 -1.05 2.57
C PRO A 235 7.40 0.16 2.57
N VAL A 236 7.57 1.04 1.61
CA VAL A 236 6.80 2.27 1.47
C VAL A 236 6.24 2.36 0.06
N ILE A 237 4.96 2.71 -0.03
CA ILE A 237 4.30 3.08 -1.28
C ILE A 237 3.83 4.52 -1.16
N THR A 238 4.24 5.37 -2.10
CA THR A 238 3.75 6.75 -2.20
C THR A 238 3.00 6.91 -3.51
N PHE A 239 1.78 7.45 -3.44
CA PHE A 239 0.95 7.74 -4.61
C PHE A 239 0.92 9.25 -4.86
N ASP A 240 1.17 9.64 -6.11
CA ASP A 240 0.87 10.98 -6.62
C ASP A 240 -0.49 10.89 -7.34
N LEU A 241 -1.45 11.71 -6.89
CA LEU A 241 -2.86 11.62 -7.31
C LEU A 241 -3.16 12.58 -8.47
N ARG A 242 -4.12 12.20 -9.31
CA ARG A 242 -4.65 13.09 -10.35
C ARG A 242 -5.38 14.28 -9.73
N LYS A 243 -5.33 15.41 -10.43
CA LYS A 243 -5.91 16.69 -9.98
C LYS A 243 -7.23 17.04 -10.68
N ASP A 244 -7.51 16.36 -11.78
CA ASP A 244 -8.61 16.60 -12.71
C ASP A 244 -9.76 15.60 -12.54
N VAL A 245 -9.78 14.86 -11.42
CA VAL A 245 -10.83 13.89 -11.12
C VAL A 245 -11.82 14.48 -10.12
N ALA A 246 -13.10 14.19 -10.35
CA ALA A 246 -14.17 14.50 -9.44
C ALA A 246 -15.03 13.26 -9.18
N PHE A 247 -15.77 13.29 -8.09
CA PHE A 247 -16.88 12.37 -7.86
C PHE A 247 -18.05 12.73 -8.78
N HIS A 248 -19.00 11.79 -8.94
CA HIS A 248 -20.19 12.00 -9.79
C HIS A 248 -21.08 13.18 -9.35
N ASP A 249 -20.91 13.69 -8.13
CA ASP A 249 -21.58 14.89 -7.61
C ASP A 249 -20.81 16.20 -7.86
N GLY A 250 -19.65 16.12 -8.51
CA GLY A 250 -18.77 17.25 -8.82
C GLY A 250 -17.76 17.60 -7.72
N HIS A 251 -17.74 16.89 -6.59
CA HIS A 251 -16.73 17.11 -5.56
C HIS A 251 -15.33 16.70 -6.06
N PRO A 252 -14.28 17.53 -5.91
CA PRO A 252 -12.92 17.14 -6.30
C PRO A 252 -12.42 15.94 -5.50
N PHE A 253 -11.76 14.98 -6.17
CA PHE A 253 -11.09 13.86 -5.51
C PHE A 253 -9.73 14.29 -4.94
N ASP A 254 -9.43 13.89 -3.70
CA ASP A 254 -8.13 14.17 -3.08
C ASP A 254 -7.61 13.05 -2.14
N SER A 255 -6.44 13.29 -1.53
CA SER A 255 -5.78 12.35 -0.60
C SER A 255 -6.58 12.07 0.69
N GLY A 256 -7.49 12.96 1.08
CA GLY A 256 -8.41 12.80 2.18
C GLY A 256 -9.38 11.65 1.94
N ASP A 257 -9.91 11.51 0.73
CA ASP A 257 -10.77 10.39 0.32
C ASP A 257 -10.04 9.05 0.40
N VAL A 258 -8.77 9.03 -0.01
CA VAL A 258 -7.92 7.83 0.06
C VAL A 258 -7.66 7.45 1.52
N LEU A 259 -7.28 8.41 2.35
CA LEU A 259 -7.03 8.19 3.78
C LEU A 259 -8.31 7.74 4.49
N PHE A 260 -9.44 8.35 4.17
CA PHE A 260 -10.75 7.98 4.69
C PHE A 260 -11.09 6.54 4.33
N THR A 261 -10.98 6.18 3.05
CA THR A 261 -11.26 4.81 2.57
C THR A 261 -10.43 3.77 3.31
N TYR A 262 -9.12 3.99 3.46
CA TYR A 262 -8.25 3.12 4.25
C TYR A 262 -8.72 3.02 5.71
N LYS A 263 -9.02 4.15 6.37
CA LYS A 263 -9.51 4.17 7.76
C LYS A 263 -10.85 3.44 7.90
N SER A 264 -11.77 3.59 6.96
CA SER A 264 -13.06 2.90 6.95
C SER A 264 -12.92 1.39 6.86
N ILE A 265 -11.95 0.88 6.08
CA ILE A 265 -11.65 -0.56 6.00
C ILE A 265 -11.08 -1.08 7.33
N MET A 266 -10.24 -0.28 8.00
CA MET A 266 -9.59 -0.65 9.25
C MET A 266 -10.47 -0.49 10.50
N ASP A 267 -11.55 0.30 10.41
CA ASP A 267 -12.48 0.57 11.51
C ASP A 267 -12.98 -0.74 12.14
N PRO A 268 -12.77 -0.99 13.45
CA PRO A 268 -13.27 -2.18 14.11
C PRO A 268 -14.80 -2.27 14.16
N LYS A 269 -15.53 -1.15 14.06
CA LYS A 269 -17.00 -1.13 14.00
C LYS A 269 -17.53 -1.54 12.62
N GLY A 270 -16.81 -1.14 11.57
CA GLY A 270 -17.09 -1.52 10.19
C GLY A 270 -16.53 -2.90 9.90
N THR A 271 -17.36 -3.94 9.89
CA THR A 271 -16.96 -5.32 9.56
C THR A 271 -16.62 -5.47 8.08
N SER A 272 -15.59 -4.76 7.60
CA SER A 272 -15.09 -4.86 6.24
C SER A 272 -14.43 -6.22 6.03
N PRO A 273 -14.80 -6.97 4.99
CA PRO A 273 -14.10 -8.20 4.62
C PRO A 273 -12.68 -7.94 4.09
N ARG A 274 -12.32 -6.68 3.81
CA ARG A 274 -11.03 -6.28 3.22
C ARG A 274 -9.96 -5.96 4.25
N LYS A 275 -10.28 -6.01 5.54
CA LYS A 275 -9.38 -5.61 6.62
C LYS A 275 -8.00 -6.30 6.59
N SER A 276 -7.95 -7.57 6.20
CA SER A 276 -6.69 -8.33 6.08
C SER A 276 -5.73 -7.75 5.04
N ASP A 277 -6.26 -7.13 3.98
CA ASP A 277 -5.48 -6.61 2.85
C ASP A 277 -4.77 -5.29 3.21
N TYR A 278 -5.20 -4.66 4.30
CA TYR A 278 -4.75 -3.35 4.77
C TYR A 278 -4.12 -3.38 6.16
N GLU A 279 -4.34 -4.44 6.96
CA GLU A 279 -3.67 -4.63 8.26
C GLU A 279 -2.14 -4.45 8.23
N PRO A 280 -1.42 -4.90 7.18
CA PRO A 280 0.03 -4.72 7.11
C PRO A 280 0.50 -3.26 7.02
N VAL A 281 -0.40 -2.29 6.77
CA VAL A 281 -0.07 -0.87 6.81
C VAL A 281 0.23 -0.46 8.26
N LYS A 282 1.44 0.06 8.47
CA LYS A 282 1.94 0.61 9.74
C LYS A 282 1.44 2.04 9.93
N ASP A 283 1.53 2.84 8.89
CA ASP A 283 1.20 4.27 8.91
C ASP A 283 0.69 4.75 7.54
N ALA A 284 -0.19 5.76 7.57
CA ALA A 284 -0.77 6.41 6.39
C ALA A 284 -0.73 7.93 6.58
N GLU A 285 0.13 8.60 5.81
CA GLU A 285 0.39 10.03 5.93
C GLU A 285 -0.04 10.78 4.67
N VAL A 286 -0.85 11.83 4.84
CA VAL A 286 -1.19 12.79 3.78
C VAL A 286 -0.06 13.82 3.68
N LEU A 287 0.63 13.83 2.55
CA LEU A 287 1.76 14.73 2.28
C LEU A 287 1.33 16.00 1.51
N GLY A 288 0.03 16.17 1.32
CA GLY A 288 -0.61 17.26 0.59
C GLY A 288 -1.85 16.76 -0.14
N PRO A 289 -2.66 17.65 -0.76
CA PRO A 289 -3.96 17.28 -1.33
C PRO A 289 -3.90 16.14 -2.36
N TYR A 290 -2.78 16.02 -3.09
CA TYR A 290 -2.62 15.04 -4.15
C TYR A 290 -1.44 14.09 -3.92
N LYS A 291 -1.07 13.86 -2.66
CA LYS A 291 0.04 12.96 -2.33
C LYS A 291 -0.19 12.25 -1.01
N ILE A 292 -0.11 10.93 -1.03
CA ILE A 292 -0.30 10.09 0.16
C ILE A 292 0.75 8.99 0.23
N ARG A 293 1.27 8.75 1.43
CA ARG A 293 2.30 7.74 1.72
C ARG A 293 1.76 6.68 2.65
N PHE A 294 1.99 5.41 2.30
CA PHE A 294 1.70 4.25 3.12
C PHE A 294 3.00 3.54 3.47
N THR A 295 3.26 3.39 4.77
CA THR A 295 4.41 2.64 5.30
C THR A 295 3.91 1.29 5.82
N TYR A 296 4.57 0.20 5.46
CA TYR A 296 4.18 -1.16 5.82
C TYR A 296 5.01 -1.72 6.97
N LYS A 297 4.40 -2.57 7.81
CA LYS A 297 5.06 -3.25 8.94
C LYS A 297 6.04 -4.33 8.47
N ARG A 298 5.82 -4.87 7.26
CA ARG A 298 6.52 -6.01 6.68
C ARG A 298 6.26 -6.07 5.18
N LEU A 299 7.06 -6.85 4.46
CA LEU A 299 6.76 -7.14 3.07
C LEU A 299 5.40 -7.84 2.94
N PHE A 300 4.58 -7.33 2.03
CA PHE A 300 3.26 -7.87 1.74
C PHE A 300 3.05 -7.92 0.24
N SER A 301 3.13 -9.11 -0.35
CA SER A 301 3.05 -9.28 -1.82
C SER A 301 1.80 -8.66 -2.46
N PRO A 302 0.59 -8.73 -1.85
CA PRO A 302 -0.60 -8.11 -2.41
C PRO A 302 -0.65 -6.57 -2.28
N ALA A 303 0.30 -5.93 -1.58
CA ALA A 303 0.21 -4.54 -1.15
C ALA A 303 -0.19 -3.57 -2.27
N ILE A 304 0.44 -3.66 -3.44
CA ILE A 304 0.12 -2.78 -4.56
C ILE A 304 -1.30 -3.05 -5.08
N GLY A 305 -1.66 -4.32 -5.27
CA GLY A 305 -2.96 -4.73 -5.79
C GLY A 305 -4.13 -4.39 -4.88
N SER A 306 -3.92 -4.33 -3.56
CA SER A 306 -4.97 -3.88 -2.62
C SER A 306 -5.51 -2.49 -2.97
N TRP A 307 -4.67 -1.60 -3.50
CA TRP A 307 -5.03 -0.22 -3.88
C TRP A 307 -5.81 -0.10 -5.20
N ALA A 308 -6.19 -1.22 -5.82
CA ALA A 308 -7.23 -1.25 -6.85
C ALA A 308 -8.65 -1.13 -6.26
N MET A 309 -8.78 -1.15 -4.93
CA MET A 309 -10.04 -0.90 -4.23
C MET A 309 -10.63 0.46 -4.58
N GLY A 310 -11.93 0.49 -4.89
CA GLY A 310 -12.68 1.71 -5.16
C GLY A 310 -12.64 2.70 -4.00
N ILE A 311 -12.38 3.97 -4.32
CA ILE A 311 -12.28 5.05 -3.33
C ILE A 311 -13.66 5.59 -2.93
N LEU A 312 -13.88 5.76 -1.63
CA LEU A 312 -15.11 6.31 -1.06
C LEU A 312 -15.03 7.85 -0.91
N PRO A 313 -16.14 8.57 -1.12
CA PRO A 313 -16.23 10.01 -0.88
C PRO A 313 -16.25 10.35 0.61
N GLU A 314 -15.17 10.93 1.13
CA GLU A 314 -15.06 11.34 2.53
C GLU A 314 -16.13 12.35 2.91
N HIS A 315 -16.42 13.31 2.02
CA HIS A 315 -17.37 14.39 2.23
C HIS A 315 -18.83 13.94 2.42
N LEU A 316 -19.16 12.71 2.02
CA LEU A 316 -20.49 12.09 2.19
C LEU A 316 -20.53 11.07 3.33
N LEU A 317 -19.39 10.50 3.71
CA LEU A 317 -19.33 9.31 4.56
C LEU A 317 -18.52 9.50 5.85
N ASN A 318 -17.99 10.70 6.08
CA ASN A 318 -17.32 11.01 7.33
C ASN A 318 -18.27 10.93 8.54
N ARG A 319 -17.70 11.00 9.75
CA ARG A 319 -18.45 10.79 10.99
C ARG A 319 -19.59 11.79 11.15
N GLU A 320 -19.40 13.05 10.77
CA GLU A 320 -20.44 14.09 10.85
C GLU A 320 -21.63 13.73 9.96
N ARG A 321 -21.38 13.32 8.71
CA ARG A 321 -22.44 12.90 7.79
C ARG A 321 -23.19 11.66 8.25
N LEU A 322 -22.48 10.65 8.75
CA LEU A 322 -23.10 9.44 9.28
C LEU A 322 -23.97 9.75 10.51
N LEU A 323 -23.55 10.66 11.38
CA LEU A 323 -24.35 11.12 12.52
C LEU A 323 -25.61 11.86 12.08
N ALA A 324 -25.50 12.75 11.10
CA ALA A 324 -26.64 13.48 10.53
C ALA A 324 -27.65 12.50 9.90
N GLU A 325 -27.17 11.57 9.07
CA GLU A 325 -28.02 10.55 8.44
C GLU A 325 -28.72 9.67 9.49
N ALA A 326 -28.00 9.28 10.56
CA ALA A 326 -28.60 8.53 11.65
C ALA A 326 -29.77 9.29 12.30
N SER A 327 -29.57 10.58 12.59
CA SER A 327 -30.61 11.42 13.19
C SER A 327 -31.81 11.60 12.27
N GLU A 328 -31.59 11.85 10.98
CA GLU A 328 -32.65 12.00 9.98
C GLU A 328 -33.49 10.74 9.84
N ARG A 329 -32.87 9.57 10.02
CA ARG A 329 -33.50 8.25 9.89
C ARG A 329 -34.00 7.67 11.22
N GLY A 330 -33.93 8.42 12.31
CA GLY A 330 -34.35 7.98 13.65
C GLY A 330 -33.57 6.78 14.17
N ARG A 331 -32.26 6.71 13.85
CA ARG A 331 -31.33 5.65 14.29
C ARG A 331 -30.40 6.19 15.38
N GLU A 332 -29.95 5.29 16.26
CA GLU A 332 -28.99 5.61 17.32
C GLU A 332 -27.63 6.02 16.73
N PRO A 333 -27.17 7.28 16.89
CA PRO A 333 -25.99 7.79 16.17
C PRO A 333 -24.67 7.10 16.56
N GLU A 334 -24.56 6.61 17.79
CA GLU A 334 -23.37 5.90 18.27
C GLU A 334 -23.23 4.47 17.75
N ALA A 335 -24.36 3.85 17.39
CA ALA A 335 -24.42 2.51 16.79
C ALA A 335 -24.43 2.56 15.25
N PHE A 336 -24.70 3.72 14.66
CA PHE A 336 -24.77 3.90 13.21
C PHE A 336 -23.39 3.86 12.56
N THR A 337 -23.22 2.95 11.60
CA THR A 337 -21.96 2.71 10.89
C THR A 337 -22.10 2.91 9.39
N LEU A 338 -20.98 2.82 8.67
CA LEU A 338 -20.96 2.85 7.21
C LEU A 338 -21.87 1.78 6.57
N ARG A 339 -22.07 0.65 7.25
CA ARG A 339 -22.95 -0.43 6.78
C ARG A 339 -24.44 -0.07 6.85
N ASP A 340 -24.80 0.83 7.75
CA ASP A 340 -26.18 1.28 7.95
C ASP A 340 -26.57 2.42 7.00
N SER A 341 -25.57 3.12 6.45
CA SER A 341 -25.75 4.24 5.54
C SER A 341 -26.51 3.83 4.27
N ASN A 342 -27.40 4.72 3.82
CA ASN A 342 -28.13 4.58 2.57
C ASN A 342 -27.23 4.73 1.32
N PHE A 343 -25.97 5.15 1.50
CA PHE A 343 -24.98 5.23 0.44
C PHE A 343 -24.82 3.90 -0.31
N GLY A 344 -24.88 2.77 0.39
CA GLY A 344 -24.81 1.44 -0.23
C GLY A 344 -25.96 1.09 -1.17
N ARG A 345 -26.98 1.96 -1.28
CA ARG A 345 -28.09 1.88 -2.25
C ARG A 345 -28.08 3.00 -3.27
N HIS A 346 -27.43 4.12 -2.97
CA HIS A 346 -27.33 5.31 -3.81
C HIS A 346 -25.87 5.80 -3.84
N PRO A 347 -24.96 5.02 -4.45
CA PRO A 347 -23.53 5.31 -4.41
C PRO A 347 -23.20 6.54 -5.26
N ILE A 348 -22.25 7.33 -4.77
CA ILE A 348 -21.54 8.35 -5.55
C ILE A 348 -20.09 7.90 -5.63
N GLY A 349 -19.65 7.55 -6.83
CA GLY A 349 -18.29 7.09 -7.08
C GLY A 349 -17.45 8.13 -7.82
N THR A 350 -16.28 7.68 -8.27
CA THR A 350 -15.21 8.48 -8.86
C THR A 350 -15.11 8.18 -10.36
N GLY A 351 -14.91 9.22 -11.18
CA GLY A 351 -14.81 9.08 -12.64
C GLY A 351 -15.26 10.32 -13.38
#